data_AF-A0A655XVY6-F1
#
_entry.id   AF-A0A655XVY6-F1
#
_cell.length_a   1.000
_cell.length_b   1.000
_cell.length_c   1.000
_cell.angle_alpha   90.00
_cell.angle_beta   90.00
_cell.angle_gamma   90.00
#
_symmetry.space_group_name_H-M   'P 1'
#
loop_
_entity.id
_entity.type
_entity.pdbx_description
1 polymer ?
#
loop_
_entity_poly.entity_id
_entity_poly.type
_entity_poly.pdbx_seq_one_letter_code
_entity_poly.pdbx_strand_id
1 'polypeptide(L)' 'MVGWCDARGNGEWVVTIRCAEVGSHQMKLFAGAGIVDESLPQSELEETGAKMKTILAAAGIELNDVLTA' A
#
# COMPACT_ATOMS: atom_id res chain seq x y z
N MET A 1 10.30 -6.11 3.59
CA MET A 1 9.81 -7.20 4.45
C MET A 1 10.00 -6.78 5.89
N VAL A 2 9.09 -7.18 6.77
CA VAL A 2 9.13 -6.86 8.21
C VAL A 2 8.70 -8.10 8.98
N GLY A 3 9.27 -8.32 10.17
CA GLY A 3 9.08 -9.57 10.89
C GLY A 3 9.88 -9.64 12.18
N TRP A 4 9.91 -10.82 12.77
CA TRP A 4 10.67 -11.13 13.99
C TRP A 4 11.36 -12.49 13.86
N CYS A 5 12.40 -12.70 14.68
CA CYS A 5 13.08 -13.98 14.82
C CYS A 5 13.57 -14.16 16.26
N ASP A 6 13.30 -15.31 16.89
CA ASP A 6 13.89 -15.67 18.18
C ASP A 6 15.29 -16.31 18.05
N ALA A 7 15.96 -16.48 19.19
CA ALA A 7 17.30 -17.08 19.26
C ALA A 7 17.34 -18.56 18.82
N ARG A 8 16.19 -19.23 18.66
CA ARG A 8 16.10 -20.62 18.18
C ARG A 8 15.83 -20.68 16.67
N GLY A 9 15.70 -19.53 16.02
CA GLY A 9 15.43 -19.42 14.59
C GLY A 9 13.95 -19.47 14.22
N ASN A 10 13.02 -19.45 15.17
CA ASN A 10 11.61 -19.29 14.84
C ASN A 10 11.34 -17.84 14.47
N GLY A 11 10.50 -17.61 13.48
CA GLY A 11 10.15 -16.26 13.08
C GLY A 11 9.07 -16.21 12.03
N GLU A 12 8.53 -15.02 11.85
CA GLU A 12 7.53 -14.72 10.83
C GLU A 12 7.92 -13.43 10.12
N TRP A 13 7.69 -13.41 8.81
CA TRP A 13 8.02 -12.29 7.94
C TRP A 13 6.86 -12.04 6.99
N VAL A 14 6.58 -10.75 6.76
CA VAL A 14 5.55 -10.31 5.82
C VAL A 14 6.14 -9.40 4.76
N VAL A 15 5.52 -9.41 3.58
CA VAL A 15 5.77 -8.41 2.54
C VAL A 15 5.20 -7.08 3.03
N THR A 16 6.02 -6.03 3.00
CA THR A 16 5.65 -4.70 3.51
C THR A 16 4.83 -3.95 2.47
N ILE A 17 3.56 -4.32 2.33
CA ILE A 17 2.56 -3.68 1.45
C ILE A 17 1.38 -3.17 2.27
N ARG A 18 0.55 -2.30 1.68
CA ARG A 18 -0.58 -1.66 2.39
C ARG A 18 -0.08 -1.00 3.68
N CYS A 19 0.94 -0.16 3.53
CA CYS A 19 1.67 0.44 4.63
C CYS A 19 1.90 1.92 4.37
N ALA A 20 2.33 2.63 5.41
CA ALA A 20 2.76 4.01 5.32
C ALA A 20 3.97 4.25 6.21
N GLU A 21 4.84 5.15 5.76
CA GLU A 21 5.83 5.81 6.61
C GLU A 21 5.16 7.03 7.25
N VAL A 22 5.12 7.09 8.58
CA VAL A 22 4.46 8.17 9.33
C VAL A 22 5.52 9.03 10.02
N GLY A 23 5.54 10.32 9.68
CA GLY A 23 6.29 11.35 10.40
C GLY A 23 5.38 12.14 11.34
N SER A 24 5.89 13.24 11.90
CA SER A 24 5.16 14.01 12.92
C SER A 24 3.80 14.58 12.44
N HIS A 25 3.72 15.06 11.19
CA HIS A 25 2.51 15.69 10.64
C HIS A 25 2.25 15.30 9.18
N GLN A 26 2.89 14.22 8.71
CA GLN A 26 2.72 13.73 7.35
C GLN A 26 2.85 12.22 7.33
N MET A 27 2.21 11.59 6.35
CA MET A 27 2.41 10.19 6.05
C MET A 27 2.64 10.00 4.56
N LYS A 28 3.51 9.05 4.20
CA LYS A 28 3.73 8.62 2.82
C LYS A 28 3.20 7.21 2.65
N LEU A 29 2.28 7.03 1.72
CA LEU A 29 1.65 5.74 1.41
C LEU A 29 2.30 5.10 0.19
N PHE A 30 2.24 3.78 0.13
CA PHE A 30 2.77 3.00 -0.98
C PHE A 30 1.69 2.03 -1.50
N ALA A 31 1.51 2.03 -2.81
CA ALA A 31 0.75 1.01 -3.54
C ALA A 31 1.41 0.80 -4.90
N GLY A 32 1.20 -0.39 -5.46
CA GLY A 32 1.66 -0.72 -6.79
C GLY A 32 0.68 -1.68 -7.44
N ALA A 33 0.68 -1.71 -8.77
CA ALA A 33 -0.09 -2.62 -9.60
C ALA A 33 0.87 -3.46 -10.45
N GLY A 34 0.46 -4.69 -10.76
CA GLY A 34 1.27 -5.61 -11.55
C GLY A 34 0.99 -5.39 -13.02
N ILE A 35 1.97 -4.91 -13.77
CA ILE A 35 1.79 -4.59 -15.20
C ILE A 35 2.03 -5.83 -16.06
N VAL A 36 1.09 -6.10 -16.96
CA VAL A 36 1.15 -7.10 -18.02
C VAL A 36 0.84 -6.47 -19.38
N ASP A 37 0.92 -7.23 -20.47
CA ASP A 37 0.75 -6.71 -21.84
C ASP A 37 -0.65 -6.09 -22.06
N GLU A 38 -1.67 -6.70 -21.47
CA GLU A 38 -3.06 -6.26 -21.55
C GLU A 38 -3.44 -5.18 -20.51
N SER A 39 -2.50 -4.71 -19.70
CA SER A 39 -2.74 -3.69 -18.69
C SER A 39 -3.18 -2.37 -19.32
N LEU A 40 -4.21 -1.76 -18.73
CA LEU A 40 -4.70 -0.43 -19.12
C LEU A 40 -4.27 0.60 -18.09
N PRO A 41 -3.55 1.68 -18.47
CA PRO A 41 -3.01 2.65 -17.51
C PRO A 41 -4.04 3.16 -16.49
N GLN A 42 -5.26 3.43 -16.92
CA GLN A 42 -6.34 3.90 -16.05
C GLN A 42 -6.77 2.85 -15.02
N SER A 43 -6.88 1.58 -15.42
CA SER A 43 -7.24 0.48 -14.53
C SER A 43 -6.16 0.22 -13.48
N GLU A 44 -4.89 0.33 -13.85
CA GLU A 44 -3.77 0.17 -12.92
C GLU A 44 -3.73 1.31 -11.89
N LEU A 45 -4.05 2.54 -12.32
CA LEU A 45 -4.15 3.67 -11.42
C LEU A 45 -5.32 3.50 -10.42
N GLU A 46 -6.49 3.08 -10.90
CA GLU A 46 -7.63 2.74 -10.05
C GLU A 46 -7.30 1.62 -9.06
N GLU A 47 -6.57 0.59 -9.49
CA GLU A 47 -6.11 -0.48 -8.63
C GLU A 47 -5.19 0.04 -7.52
N THR A 48 -4.21 0.89 -7.84
CA THR A 48 -3.34 1.48 -6.81
C THR A 48 -4.11 2.34 -5.82
N GLY A 49 -5.09 3.13 -6.27
CA GLY A 49 -5.99 3.90 -5.40
C GLY A 49 -6.81 3.00 -4.46
N ALA A 50 -7.40 1.95 -5.00
CA ALA A 50 -8.13 0.95 -4.21
C ALA A 50 -7.23 0.28 -3.14
N LYS A 51 -5.97 0.01 -3.48
CA LYS A 51 -4.98 -0.54 -2.54
C LYS A 51 -4.58 0.45 -1.44
N MET A 52 -4.47 1.75 -1.75
CA MET A 52 -4.19 2.80 -0.75
C MET A 52 -5.35 3.00 0.23
N LYS A 53 -6.59 2.73 -0.21
CA LYS A 53 -7.81 2.90 0.59
C LYS A 53 -7.73 2.22 1.96
N THR A 54 -7.04 1.09 2.09
CA THR A 54 -6.84 0.41 3.38
C THR A 54 -6.23 1.33 4.45
N ILE A 55 -5.15 2.05 4.13
CA ILE A 55 -4.50 2.96 5.07
C ILE A 55 -5.29 4.26 5.21
N LEU A 56 -5.80 4.81 4.10
CA LEU A 56 -6.54 6.06 4.12
C LEU A 56 -7.80 5.96 4.99
N ALA A 57 -8.57 4.87 4.86
CA ALA A 57 -9.74 4.63 5.70
C ALA A 57 -9.36 4.49 7.19
N ALA A 58 -8.25 3.80 7.50
CA ALA A 58 -7.75 3.70 8.88
C ALA A 58 -7.33 5.06 9.46
N ALA A 59 -6.89 5.99 8.63
CA ALA A 59 -6.58 7.38 8.99
C ALA A 59 -7.80 8.32 8.98
N GLY A 60 -8.99 7.82 8.65
CA GLY A 60 -10.21 8.64 8.55
C GLY A 60 -10.26 9.55 7.32
N ILE A 61 -9.51 9.23 6.27
CA ILE A 61 -9.45 9.99 5.01
C ILE A 61 -10.21 9.23 3.93
N GLU A 62 -11.17 9.89 3.29
CA GLU A 62 -11.87 9.35 2.12
C GLU A 62 -11.20 9.83 0.82
N LEU A 63 -11.01 8.90 -0.11
CA LEU A 63 -10.55 9.21 -1.45
C LEU A 63 -11.79 9.50 -2.30
N ASN A 64 -12.09 10.79 -2.49
CA ASN A 64 -13.35 11.25 -3.10
C ASN A 64 -13.31 11.37 -4.62
N ASP A 65 -12.12 11.33 -5.22
CA ASP A 65 -11.92 11.46 -6.65
C ASP A 65 -11.37 10.16 -7.27
N VAL A 66 -11.75 9.93 -8.52
CA VAL A 66 -11.03 8.99 -9.38
C VAL A 66 -9.62 9.55 -9.54
N LEU A 67 -8.61 8.76 -9.18
CA LEU A 67 -7.23 9.13 -9.47
C LEU A 67 -7.09 9.29 -10.99
N THR A 68 -6.69 10.48 -11.43
CA THR A 68 -6.37 10.78 -12.83
C THR A 68 -4.86 10.89 -12.97
N ALA A 69 -4.29 10.21 -13.96
CA ALA A 69 -2.86 10.27 -14.31
C ALA A 69 -2.50 11.58 -15.01
#